data_AF-A0A6J5W1W3-F1
#
_entry.id   AF-A0A6J5W1W3-F1
#
_cell.length_a   1.000
_cell.length_b   1.000
_cell.length_c   1.000
_cell.angle_alpha   90.00
_cell.angle_beta   90.00
_cell.angle_gamma   90.00
#
_symmetry.space_group_name_H-M   'P 1'
#
loop_
_entity.id
_entity.type
_entity.pdbx_description
1 polymer ?
#
loop_
_entity_poly.entity_id
_entity_poly.type
_entity_poly.pdbx_seq_one_letter_code
_entity_poly.pdbx_strand_id
1 'polypeptide(L)' 'MTRKKVKLAWITNDSARKTNFRIRKEGLLKKLSELGIFCDVSGFAIIYGPDETRSRLCGLQTQLRKNCSQGFRGYQK' A
#
# COMPACT_ATOMS: atom_id res chain seq x y z
N MET A 1 -22.63 12.59 -1.48
CA MET A 1 -21.54 12.64 -2.48
C MET A 1 -21.67 11.44 -3.41
N THR A 2 -22.40 11.58 -4.52
CA THR A 2 -22.69 10.46 -5.43
C THR A 2 -21.45 10.13 -6.26
N ARG A 3 -20.64 9.17 -5.79
CA ARG A 3 -19.44 8.75 -6.50
C ARG A 3 -19.84 7.85 -7.68
N LYS A 4 -19.39 8.17 -8.89
CA LYS A 4 -19.57 7.29 -10.06
C LYS A 4 -18.88 5.95 -9.80
N LYS A 5 -19.52 4.84 -10.20
CA LYS A 5 -18.96 3.49 -10.12
C LYS A 5 -17.62 3.46 -10.86
N VAL A 6 -16.58 2.97 -10.18
CA VAL A 6 -15.22 2.91 -10.74
C VAL A 6 -15.13 1.74 -11.71
N LYS A 7 -14.60 1.99 -12.91
CA LYS A 7 -14.21 0.93 -13.86
C LYS A 7 -12.86 0.35 -13.43
N LEU A 8 -12.77 -0.97 -13.28
CA LEU A 8 -11.54 -1.69 -12.93
C LEU A 8 -10.66 -1.92 -14.17
N ALA A 9 -10.23 -0.82 -14.78
CA ALA A 9 -9.36 -0.81 -15.96
C ALA A 9 -8.21 0.19 -15.77
N TRP A 10 -7.20 0.11 -16.63
CA TRP A 10 -6.11 1.08 -16.63
C TRP A 10 -6.64 2.51 -16.85
N ILE A 11 -6.13 3.46 -16.05
CA ILE A 11 -6.49 4.87 -16.18
C ILE A 11 -5.50 5.52 -17.14
N THR A 12 -5.98 5.88 -18.33
CA THR A 12 -5.17 6.49 -19.40
C THR A 12 -4.66 7.89 -19.04
N ASN A 13 -5.45 8.68 -18.33
CA ASN A 13 -5.06 10.02 -17.89
C ASN A 13 -4.04 9.93 -16.73
N ASP A 14 -2.82 10.39 -16.97
CA ASP A 14 -1.70 10.32 -16.03
C ASP A 14 -1.94 11.08 -14.73
N SER A 15 -2.43 12.32 -14.81
CA SER A 15 -2.74 13.16 -13.65
C SER A 15 -3.82 12.53 -12.75
N ALA A 16 -4.86 11.97 -13.39
CA ALA A 16 -5.91 11.24 -12.70
C ALA A 16 -5.38 9.93 -12.11
N ARG A 17 -4.49 9.22 -12.82
CA ARG A 17 -3.88 7.97 -12.34
C ARG A 17 -3.02 8.21 -11.11
N LYS A 18 -2.15 9.22 -11.12
CA LYS A 18 -1.29 9.59 -9.99
C LYS A 18 -2.08 9.94 -8.74
N THR A 19 -3.13 10.75 -8.89
CA THR A 19 -4.02 11.13 -7.78
C THR A 19 -4.77 9.92 -7.22
N ASN A 20 -5.35 9.10 -8.10
CA ASN A 20 -6.07 7.88 -7.69
C ASN A 20 -5.14 6.85 -7.04
N PHE A 21 -3.91 6.71 -7.53
CA PHE A 21 -2.89 5.83 -6.96
C PHE A 21 -2.59 6.23 -5.51
N ARG A 22 -2.34 7.53 -5.24
CA ARG A 22 -2.09 8.01 -3.88
C ARG A 22 -3.26 7.70 -2.93
N ILE A 23 -4.49 8.01 -3.34
CA ILE A 23 -5.69 7.79 -2.53
C ILE A 23 -5.93 6.29 -2.26
N ARG A 24 -5.78 5.43 -3.30
CA ARG A 24 -5.98 3.98 -3.17
C ARG A 24 -4.89 3.33 -2.33
N LYS A 25 -3.64 3.77 -2.48
CA LYS A 25 -2.51 3.30 -1.67
C LYS A 25 -2.75 3.56 -0.18
N GLU A 26 -3.12 4.79 0.17
CA GLU A 26 -3.44 5.15 1.56
C GLU A 26 -4.64 4.35 2.10
N GLY A 27 -5.69 4.18 1.28
CA GLY A 27 -6.85 3.35 1.66
C GLY A 27 -6.48 1.88 1.90
N LEU A 28 -5.61 1.31 1.05
CA LEU A 28 -5.16 -0.07 1.19
C LEU A 28 -4.34 -0.27 2.47
N LEU A 29 -3.43 0.66 2.78
CA LEU A 29 -2.62 0.60 4.00
C LEU A 29 -3.46 0.75 5.27
N LYS A 30 -4.50 1.58 5.25
CA LYS A 30 -5.46 1.68 6.37
C LYS A 30 -6.17 0.35 6.60
N LYS A 31 -6.64 -0.30 5.54
CA LYS A 31 -7.30 -1.62 5.66
C LYS A 31 -6.36 -2.71 6.15
N LEU A 32 -5.11 -2.70 5.70
CA LEU A 32 -4.09 -3.61 6.24
C LEU A 32 -3.87 -3.39 7.74
N SER A 33 -3.84 -2.12 8.19
CA SER A 33 -3.72 -1.79 9.61
C SER A 33 -4.93 -2.23 10.42
N GLU A 34 -6.14 -2.01 9.91
CA GLU A 34 -7.38 -2.46 10.56
C GLU A 34 -7.40 -3.99 10.69
N LEU A 35 -7.07 -4.71 9.61
CA LEU A 35 -7.00 -6.18 9.63
C LEU A 35 -5.97 -6.71 10.62
N GLY A 36 -4.80 -6.07 10.69
CA GLY A 36 -3.78 -6.43 11.67
C GLY A 36 -4.28 -6.29 13.10
N ILE A 37 -5.06 -5.25 13.40
CA ILE A 37 -5.67 -5.04 14.72
C ILE A 37 -6.82 -6.03 14.98
N PHE A 38 -7.68 -6.27 13.98
CA PHE A 38 -8.87 -7.12 14.15
C PHE A 38 -8.53 -8.60 14.32
N CYS A 39 -7.53 -9.09 13.59
CA CYS A 39 -7.20 -10.51 13.57
C CYS A 39 -5.89 -10.83 14.31
N ASP A 40 -5.23 -9.82 14.91
CA ASP A 40 -3.90 -9.93 15.52
C ASP A 40 -2.86 -10.57 14.58
N VAL A 41 -2.91 -10.22 13.29
CA VAL A 41 -2.03 -10.76 12.25
C VAL A 41 -0.99 -9.74 11.82
N SER A 42 0.25 -10.20 11.66
CA SER A 42 1.29 -9.39 11.01
C SER A 42 1.11 -9.44 9.49
N GLY A 43 1.14 -8.27 8.85
CA GLY A 43 0.93 -8.14 7.42
C GLY A 43 1.80 -7.04 6.82
N PHE A 44 2.22 -7.24 5.57
CA PHE A 44 2.97 -6.24 4.82
C PHE A 44 2.45 -6.13 3.38
N ALA A 45 2.61 -4.96 2.78
CA ALA A 45 2.27 -4.73 1.38
C ALA A 45 3.46 -4.13 0.63
N ILE A 46 3.71 -4.66 -0.57
CA ILE A 46 4.68 -4.13 -1.53
C ILE A 46 3.89 -3.52 -2.69
N ILE A 47 4.03 -2.21 -2.88
CA ILE A 47 3.26 -1.48 -3.90
C ILE A 47 4.26 -0.77 -4.82
N TYR A 48 4.21 -1.13 -6.09
CA TYR A 48 4.97 -0.48 -7.16
C TYR A 48 4.07 0.53 -7.86
N GLY A 49 4.58 1.75 -8.03
CA GLY A 49 3.92 2.81 -8.78
C GLY A 49 4.79 3.24 -9.95
N PRO A 50 4.24 3.43 -11.16
CA PRO A 50 5.01 3.91 -12.31
C PRO A 50 5.60 5.31 -12.08
N ASP A 51 4.94 6.12 -11.24
CA ASP A 51 5.34 7.49 -10.92
C ASP A 51 6.14 7.60 -9.61
N GLU A 52 6.34 6.49 -8.88
CA GLU A 52 7.18 6.46 -7.66
C GLU A 52 8.50 5.74 -7.99
N THR A 53 9.59 6.48 -8.09
CA THR A 53 10.96 5.98 -8.29
C THR A 53 11.46 5.06 -7.17
N ARG A 54 10.75 5.02 -6.03
CA ARG A 54 11.06 4.14 -4.90
C ARG A 54 9.83 3.33 -4.52
N SER A 55 9.91 2.02 -4.74
CA SER A 55 8.96 1.06 -4.16
C SER A 55 9.01 1.20 -2.64
N ARG A 56 7.89 1.60 -2.01
CA ARG A 56 7.80 1.63 -0.55
C ARG A 56 7.37 0.26 -0.06
N LEU A 57 8.24 -0.39 0.71
CA LEU A 57 7.85 -1.47 1.61
C LEU A 57 7.08 -0.82 2.76
N CYS A 58 5.79 -1.12 2.87
CA CYS A 58 4.95 -0.69 3.99
C CYS A 58 4.57 -1.92 4.80
N GLY A 59 5.36 -2.23 5.82
CA GLY A 59 5.05 -3.27 6.80
C GLY A 59 4.28 -2.70 8.00
N LEU A 60 3.31 -3.44 8.53
CA LEU A 60 2.87 -3.26 9.90
C LEU A 60 3.79 -4.07 10.80
N GLN A 61 4.63 -3.36 11.55
CA GLN A 61 5.04 -3.86 12.84
C GLN A 61 5.05 -2.69 13.83
N THR A 62 4.39 -2.92 14.95
CA THR A 62 4.22 -2.03 16.11
C THR A 62 5.55 -1.55 16.72
N GLN A 63 6.72 -1.88 16.14
CA GLN A 63 8.04 -1.44 16.58
C GLN A 63 9.08 -1.17 15.47
N LEU A 64 8.70 -0.95 14.21
CA LEU A 64 9.68 -0.47 13.22
C LEU A 64 9.53 1.02 12.97
N ARG A 65 10.11 1.77 13.92
CA ARG A 65 10.52 3.15 13.73
C ARG A 65 11.30 3.29 12.42
N LYS A 66 10.69 4.01 11.48
CA LYS A 66 11.26 4.93 10.47
C LYS A 66 12.37 4.49 9.50
N ASN A 67 12.97 3.30 9.58
CA ASN A 67 14.02 2.92 8.62
C ASN A 67 13.79 1.53 8.03
N CYS A 68 12.91 1.40 7.05
CA CYS A 68 12.81 0.20 6.23
C CYS A 68 13.80 0.30 5.05
N SER A 69 15.09 0.16 5.36
CA SER A 69 16.17 -0.05 4.40
C SER A 69 16.89 -1.38 4.60
N GLN A 70 16.46 -2.24 5.52
CA GLN A 70 17.10 -3.53 5.75
C GLN A 70 16.10 -4.64 6.05
N GLY A 71 16.25 -5.75 5.33
CA GLY A 71 16.02 -7.07 5.89
C GLY A 71 14.79 -7.83 5.41
N PHE A 72 14.75 -8.23 4.13
CA PHE A 72 14.18 -9.53 3.78
C PHE A 72 15.13 -10.62 4.33
N ARG A 73 15.08 -10.90 5.63
CA ARG A 73 15.69 -12.12 6.21
C ARG A 73 14.59 -12.88 6.91
N GLY A 74 13.99 -13.86 6.22
CA GLY A 74 13.10 -14.82 6.89
C GLY A 74 11.88 -15.32 6.09
N TYR A 75 11.96 -15.45 4.76
CA TYR A 75 11.03 -16.30 4.02
C TYR A 75 11.84 -17.23 3.10
N GLN A 76 12.55 -18.15 3.71
CA GLN A 76 13.05 -19.37 3.06
C GLN A 76 12.41 -20.52 3.84
N LYS A 77 11.84 -21.47 3.09
CA LYS A 77 11.31 -22.73 3.61
C LYS A 77 12.39 -23.53 4.32
#